data_AF-A0A1M6KPS4-F1
#
_entry.id   AF-A0A1M6KPS4-F1
#
_cell.length_a   1.000
_cell.length_b   1.000
_cell.length_c   1.000
_cell.angle_alpha   90.00
_cell.angle_beta   90.00
_cell.angle_gamma   90.00
#
_symmetry.space_group_name_H-M   'P 1'
#
loop_
_entity.id
_entity.type
_entity.pdbx_description
1 polymer ?
#
loop_
_entity_poly.entity_id
_entity_poly.type
_entity_poly.pdbx_seq_one_letter_code
_entity_poly.pdbx_strand_id
1 'polypeptide(L)' 'GTAGGPSPSPAQGGAAPRGDQDSGLMEQVVARENMLSALKRVERNGGAPGVDGIPTERLRDQLRAEWPRIR' A
#
# COMPACT_ATOMS: atom_id res chain seq x y z
N GLY A 1 -44.39 -0.30 -19.11
CA GLY A 1 -43.83 -1.64 -18.90
C GLY A 1 -42.37 -1.61 -19.29
N THR A 2 -41.46 -1.81 -18.34
CA THR A 2 -40.03 -1.95 -18.64
C THR A 2 -39.68 -3.41 -18.43
N ALA A 3 -39.47 -4.13 -19.53
CA ALA A 3 -38.96 -5.49 -19.50
C ALA A 3 -37.55 -5.47 -18.91
N GLY A 4 -37.40 -5.98 -17.68
CA GLY A 4 -36.10 -6.26 -17.09
C GLY A 4 -35.48 -7.45 -17.79
N GLY A 5 -34.53 -7.21 -18.70
CA GLY A 5 -33.66 -8.27 -19.21
C GLY A 5 -32.67 -8.70 -18.13
N PRO A 6 -32.34 -9.99 -18.01
CA PRO A 6 -31.36 -10.45 -17.02
C PRO A 6 -29.98 -9.90 -17.37
N SER A 7 -29.41 -9.08 -16.47
CA SER A 7 -27.99 -8.72 -16.51
C SER A 7 -27.16 -9.92 -16.10
N PRO A 8 -26.25 -10.43 -16.93
CA PRO A 8 -25.20 -11.30 -16.42
C PRO A 8 -24.20 -10.39 -15.71
N SER A 9 -24.27 -10.32 -14.38
CA SER A 9 -23.12 -9.88 -13.60
C SER A 9 -22.26 -11.10 -13.30
N PRO A 10 -21.15 -11.33 -14.02
CA PRO A 10 -20.05 -12.05 -13.42
C PRO A 10 -19.29 -11.01 -12.60
N ALA A 11 -19.75 -10.76 -11.37
CA ALA A 11 -18.79 -10.48 -10.31
C ALA A 11 -18.00 -11.78 -10.19
N GLN A 12 -16.94 -11.91 -10.98
CA GLN A 12 -16.13 -13.11 -11.00
C GLN A 12 -15.68 -13.33 -9.55
N GLY A 13 -16.24 -14.36 -8.92
CA GLY A 13 -15.65 -15.04 -7.78
C GLY A 13 -14.40 -15.78 -8.26
N GLY A 14 -13.49 -15.06 -8.92
CA GLY A 14 -12.17 -15.54 -9.22
C GLY A 14 -11.51 -15.80 -7.88
N ALA A 15 -11.07 -17.04 -7.70
CA ALA A 15 -10.45 -17.55 -6.48
C ALA A 15 -9.74 -16.43 -5.72
N ALA A 16 -10.19 -16.18 -4.49
CA ALA A 16 -9.42 -15.32 -3.60
C ALA A 16 -7.97 -15.82 -3.64
N PRO A 17 -6.96 -14.96 -3.82
CA PRO A 17 -5.56 -15.38 -3.87
C PRO A 17 -5.09 -15.90 -2.49
N ARG A 18 -6.00 -16.03 -1.52
CA ARG A 18 -5.87 -16.66 -0.21
C ARG A 18 -5.60 -18.17 -0.27
N GLY A 19 -4.98 -18.67 -1.34
CA GLY A 19 -4.33 -19.97 -1.30
C GLY A 19 -2.93 -19.75 -0.75
N ASP A 20 -2.53 -20.55 0.24
CA ASP A 20 -1.20 -20.96 0.79
C ASP A 20 0.12 -20.27 0.37
N GLN A 21 0.15 -19.47 -0.70
CA GLN A 21 1.23 -18.63 -1.21
C GLN A 21 1.38 -17.29 -0.47
N ASP A 22 0.50 -16.98 0.48
CA ASP A 22 0.55 -15.76 1.33
C ASP A 22 1.59 -15.84 2.46
N SER A 23 2.29 -16.98 2.60
CA SER A 23 3.35 -17.12 3.62
C SER A 23 4.49 -16.14 3.32
N GLY A 24 4.72 -15.16 4.19
CA GLY A 24 5.87 -14.26 4.08
C GLY A 24 5.63 -12.93 3.39
N LEU A 25 4.39 -12.60 2.96
CA LEU A 25 4.15 -11.34 2.23
C LEU A 25 4.43 -10.12 3.09
N MET A 26 4.04 -10.14 4.36
CA MET A 26 4.30 -9.01 5.25
C MET A 26 5.80 -8.83 5.48
N GLU A 27 6.55 -9.93 5.61
CA GLU A 27 8.00 -9.96 5.72
C GLU A 27 8.66 -9.34 4.48
N GLN A 28 8.13 -9.63 3.29
CA GLN A 28 8.58 -8.99 2.04
C GLN A 28 8.22 -7.50 1.98
N VAL A 29 7.03 -7.12 2.45
CA VAL A 29 6.59 -5.71 2.52
C VAL A 29 7.50 -4.90 3.43
N VAL A 30 7.87 -5.44 4.59
CA VAL A 30 8.76 -4.77 5.55
C VAL A 30 10.25 -5.06 5.31
N ALA A 31 10.61 -5.81 4.26
CA ALA A 31 11.99 -6.04 3.91
C ALA A 31 12.71 -4.71 3.64
N ARG A 32 13.96 -4.61 4.09
CA ARG A 32 14.75 -3.36 4.05
C ARG A 32 14.84 -2.79 2.63
N GLU A 33 15.05 -3.65 1.66
CA GLU A 33 15.18 -3.32 0.24
C GLU A 33 13.88 -2.72 -0.31
N ASN A 34 12.74 -3.32 0.06
CA ASN A 34 11.42 -2.83 -0.33
C ASN A 34 11.12 -1.47 0.32
N MET A 35 11.34 -1.33 1.63
CA MET A 35 11.11 -0.07 2.34
C MET A 35 11.95 1.09 1.78
N LEU A 36 13.23 0.84 1.46
CA LEU A 36 14.09 1.85 0.83
C LEU A 36 13.63 2.22 -0.58
N SER A 37 13.12 1.25 -1.34
CA SER A 37 12.59 1.48 -2.69
C SER A 37 11.28 2.28 -2.64
N ALA A 38 10.40 1.95 -1.69
CA ALA A 38 9.17 2.68 -1.43
C ALA A 38 9.47 4.13 -1.02
N LEU A 39 10.38 4.34 -0.07
CA LEU A 39 10.80 5.68 0.37
C LEU A 39 11.29 6.53 -0.80
N LYS A 40 12.21 6.02 -1.63
CA LYS A 40 12.70 6.73 -2.83
C LYS A 40 11.57 7.10 -3.79
N ARG A 41 10.59 6.21 -3.97
CA ARG A 41 9.46 6.48 -4.86
C ARG A 41 8.54 7.56 -4.30
N VAL A 42 8.28 7.55 -2.99
CA VAL A 42 7.49 8.61 -2.32
C VAL A 42 8.17 9.97 -2.47
N GLU A 43 9.49 10.04 -2.21
CA GLU A 43 10.26 11.27 -2.38
C GLU A 43 10.23 11.78 -3.82
N ARG A 44 10.37 10.88 -4.81
CA ARG A 44 10.29 11.24 -6.23
C ARG A 44 8.90 11.74 -6.62
N ASN A 45 7.84 11.21 -6.02
CA ASN A 45 6.49 11.62 -6.34
C ASN A 45 6.18 13.06 -5.88
N GLY A 46 6.85 13.56 -4.83
CA GLY A 46 6.75 14.96 -4.38
C GLY A 46 5.32 15.42 -4.08
N GLY A 47 4.49 14.52 -3.53
CA GLY A 47 3.09 14.80 -3.25
C GLY A 47 2.90 15.83 -2.13
N ALA A 48 1.72 16.47 -2.09
CA ALA A 48 1.36 17.36 -1.00
C ALA A 48 1.34 16.62 0.36
N PRO A 49 1.67 17.30 1.47
CA PRO A 49 1.59 16.71 2.81
C PRO A 49 0.21 16.18 3.17
N GLY A 50 0.17 15.18 4.05
CA GLY A 50 -1.06 14.65 4.63
C GLY A 50 -1.61 15.53 5.77
N VAL A 51 -2.52 14.96 6.56
CA VAL A 51 -3.11 15.63 7.75
C VAL A 51 -2.08 15.94 8.84
N ASP A 52 -0.95 15.23 8.85
CA ASP A 52 0.19 15.47 9.73
C ASP A 52 1.04 16.68 9.32
N GLY A 53 0.82 17.21 8.12
CA GLY A 53 1.58 18.35 7.58
C GLY A 53 3.04 18.04 7.26
N ILE A 54 3.46 16.77 7.26
CA ILE A 54 4.85 16.38 7.00
C ILE A 54 5.09 16.34 5.48
N PRO A 55 5.98 17.19 4.94
CA PRO A 55 6.30 17.16 3.53
C PRO A 55 7.32 16.08 3.19
N THR A 56 7.39 15.65 1.92
CA THR A 56 8.26 14.55 1.48
C THR A 56 9.74 14.79 1.77
N GLU A 57 10.18 16.05 1.79
CA GLU A 57 11.57 16.44 2.07
C GLU A 57 11.97 16.20 3.53
N ARG A 58 10.98 16.07 4.44
CA ARG A 58 11.18 15.81 5.87
C ARG A 58 10.91 14.37 6.27
N LEU A 59 10.45 13.54 5.34
CA LEU A 59 10.03 12.17 5.61
C LEU A 59 11.16 11.32 6.22
N ARG A 60 12.41 11.47 5.75
CA ARG A 60 13.56 10.74 6.32
C ARG A 60 13.86 11.10 7.77
N ASP A 61 13.71 12.37 8.13
CA ASP A 61 13.97 12.83 9.49
C ASP A 61 12.92 12.25 10.45
N GLN A 62 11.65 12.30 10.02
CA GLN A 62 10.52 11.74 10.75
C GLN A 62 10.64 10.23 10.95
N LEU A 63 10.97 9.49 9.89
CA LEU A 63 11.20 8.05 10.00
C LEU A 63 12.35 7.74 10.97
N ARG A 64 13.47 8.47 10.95
CA ARG A 64 14.57 8.25 11.89
C ARG A 64 14.17 8.51 13.35
N ALA A 65 13.33 9.50 13.60
CA ALA A 65 12.85 9.82 14.94
C ALA A 65 11.86 8.76 15.47
N GLU A 66 10.93 8.30 14.64
CA GLU A 66 9.84 7.41 15.07
C GLU A 66 10.17 5.92 14.97
N TRP A 67 11.09 5.51 14.09
CA TRP A 67 11.39 4.09 13.87
C TRP A 67 11.79 3.31 15.12
N PRO A 68 12.58 3.85 16.08
CA PRO A 68 12.89 3.17 17.33
C PRO A 68 11.67 2.86 18.20
N ARG A 69 10.56 3.58 18.04
CA ARG A 69 9.31 3.38 18.79
C ARG A 69 8.41 2.32 18.15
N ILE A 70 8.55 2.12 16.84
CA ILE A 70 7.71 1.23 16.02
C ILE A 70 8.30 -0.20 15.97
N ARG A 71 9.62 -0.33 16.08
CA ARG A 71 10.34 -1.59 15.93
C ARG A 71 10.37 -2.44 17.19
#